data_AF-A0A1A8EWQ2-F1
#
_entry.id   AF-A0A1A8EWQ2-F1
#
_cell.length_a   1.000
_cell.length_b   1.000
_cell.length_c   1.000
_cell.angle_alpha   90.00
_cell.angle_beta   90.00
_cell.angle_gamma   90.00
#
_symmetry.space_group_name_H-M   'P 1'
#
loop_
_entity.id
_entity.type
_entity.pdbx_description
1 polymer ?
#
loop_
_entity_poly.entity_id
_entity_poly.type
_entity_poly.pdbx_seq_one_letter_code
_entity_poly.pdbx_strand_id
1 'polypeptide(L)' 'RHLCVLLPNKQHLDCAVRVGARGQEVMNTVLHQLGVSDLQVFGLAVLRDNEYLFLNLEKKLSKYFGKGWNRGSLKV' A
#
# COMPACT_ATOMS: atom_id res chain seq x y z
N ARG A 1 -1.25 7.45 8.26
CA ARG A 1 -0.28 6.32 8.35
C ARG A 1 0.65 6.44 7.17
N HIS A 2 1.95 6.28 7.37
CA HIS A 2 2.92 6.23 6.28
C HIS A 2 3.12 4.77 5.86
N LEU A 3 3.03 4.53 4.57
CA LEU A 3 3.32 3.26 3.92
C LEU A 3 4.52 3.46 3.01
N CYS A 4 5.47 2.54 3.07
CA CYS A 4 6.56 2.48 2.11
C CYS A 4 6.22 1.44 1.04
N VAL A 5 6.21 1.87 -0.22
CA VAL A 5 6.00 1.01 -1.38
C VAL A 5 7.35 0.76 -2.04
N LEU A 6 7.71 -0.52 -2.19
CA LEU A 6 8.90 -0.92 -2.95
C LEU A 6 8.55 -1.04 -4.43
N LEU A 7 9.20 -0.22 -5.25
CA LEU A 7 9.01 -0.23 -6.70
C LEU A 7 9.86 -1.34 -7.37
N PRO A 8 9.54 -1.75 -8.61
CA PRO A 8 10.32 -2.75 -9.34
C PRO A 8 11.80 -2.39 -9.51
N ASN A 9 12.12 -1.10 -9.62
CA ASN A 9 13.47 -0.55 -9.70
C ASN A 9 14.19 -0.47 -8.33
N LYS A 10 13.62 -1.08 -7.28
CA LYS A 10 14.13 -1.10 -5.89
C LYS A 10 14.09 0.24 -5.16
N GLN A 11 13.51 1.28 -5.75
CA GLN A 11 13.28 2.53 -5.03
C GLN A 11 12.09 2.40 -4.07
N HIS A 12 12.15 3.17 -2.99
CA HIS A 12 11.06 3.29 -2.03
C HIS A 12 10.25 4.54 -2.32
N LEU A 13 8.93 4.41 -2.22
CA LEU A 13 8.00 5.52 -2.36
C LEU A 13 7.11 5.61 -1.13
N ASP A 14 7.14 6.75 -0.45
CA ASP A 14 6.34 6.99 0.75
C ASP A 14 4.93 7.49 0.38
N CYS A 15 3.93 6.83 0.96
CA CYS A 15 2.52 7.11 0.75
C CYS A 15 1.83 7.37 2.09
N ALA A 16 1.26 8.56 2.27
CA ALA A 16 0.44 8.88 3.42
C ALA A 16 -1.03 8.50 3.16
N VAL A 17 -1.59 7.62 4.01
CA VAL A 17 -2.98 7.17 3.90
C VAL A 17 -3.76 7.25 5.20
N ARG A 18 -5.08 7.28 5.08
CA ARG A 18 -6.01 7.19 6.22
C ARG A 18 -6.07 5.75 6.74
N VAL A 19 -6.43 5.56 8.02
CA VAL A 19 -6.55 4.22 8.63
C VAL A 19 -7.59 3.34 7.92
N GLY A 20 -8.66 3.96 7.41
CA GLY A 20 -9.71 3.28 6.66
C GLY A 20 -9.44 3.07 5.17
N ALA A 21 -8.25 3.44 4.68
CA ALA A 21 -7.93 3.44 3.26
C ALA A 21 -8.02 2.04 2.64
N ARG A 22 -8.40 2.01 1.36
CA ARG A 22 -8.39 0.82 0.50
C ARG A 22 -7.09 0.72 -0.29
N GLY A 23 -6.83 -0.47 -0.86
CA GLY A 23 -5.69 -0.66 -1.76
C GLY A 23 -5.70 0.32 -2.94
N GLN A 24 -6.89 0.67 -3.45
CA GLN A 24 -7.06 1.62 -4.56
C GLN A 24 -6.50 3.01 -4.23
N GLU A 25 -6.66 3.49 -3.00
CA GLU A 25 -6.17 4.81 -2.59
C GLU A 25 -4.63 4.85 -2.58
N VAL A 26 -3.98 3.75 -2.17
CA VAL A 26 -2.52 3.62 -2.27
C VAL A 26 -2.09 3.60 -3.73
N MET A 27 -2.75 2.78 -4.57
CA MET A 27 -2.40 2.66 -5.98
C MET A 27 -2.50 4.01 -6.69
N ASN A 28 -3.60 4.74 -6.49
CA ASN A 28 -3.79 6.05 -7.09
C ASN A 28 -2.70 7.04 -6.65
N THR A 29 -2.29 6.99 -5.37
CA THR A 29 -1.22 7.85 -4.85
C THR A 29 0.12 7.53 -5.50
N VAL A 30 0.47 6.25 -5.60
CA VAL A 30 1.71 5.78 -6.24
C VAL A 30 1.75 6.20 -7.71
N LEU A 31 0.68 5.93 -8.45
CA LEU A 31 0.59 6.25 -9.88
C LEU A 31 0.65 7.75 -10.14
N HIS A 32 -0.06 8.55 -9.33
CA HIS A 32 0.00 10.00 -9.43
C HIS A 32 1.42 10.54 -9.19
N GLN A 33 2.14 10.01 -8.19
CA GLN A 33 3.52 10.41 -7.93
C GLN A 33 4.49 9.98 -9.05
N LEU A 34 4.22 8.85 -9.70
CA LEU A 34 5.03 8.34 -10.81
C LEU A 34 4.65 8.91 -12.18
N GLY A 35 3.57 9.70 -12.27
CA GLY A 35 3.09 10.23 -13.55
C GLY A 35 2.55 9.15 -14.50
N VAL A 36 2.07 8.02 -13.96
CA VAL A 36 1.59 6.88 -14.74
C VAL A 36 0.06 6.86 -14.76
N SER A 37 -0.54 6.74 -15.94
CA SER A 37 -2.00 6.78 -16.13
C SER A 37 -2.64 5.41 -16.39
N ASP A 38 -1.87 4.39 -16.75
CA ASP A 38 -2.42 3.10 -17.18
C ASP A 38 -2.33 2.03 -16.09
N LEU A 39 -3.49 1.54 -15.65
CA LEU A 39 -3.65 0.64 -14.49
C LEU A 39 -3.54 -0.84 -14.86
N GLN A 40 -3.67 -1.22 -16.14
CA GLN A 40 -3.86 -2.63 -16.53
C GLN A 40 -2.65 -3.52 -16.26
N VAL A 41 -1.47 -2.94 -16.06
CA VAL A 41 -0.20 -3.67 -15.92
C VAL A 41 0.38 -3.65 -14.50
N PHE A 42 -0.23 -2.94 -13.55
CA PHE A 42 0.32 -2.79 -12.20
C PHE A 42 -0.58 -3.38 -11.10
N GLY A 43 0.06 -4.02 -10.13
CA GLY A 43 -0.56 -4.53 -8.92
C GLY A 43 0.22 -4.10 -7.68
N LEU A 44 -0.47 -4.02 -6.54
CA LEU A 44 0.19 -3.86 -5.25
C LEU A 44 0.22 -5.21 -4.54
N ALA A 45 1.34 -5.53 -3.90
CA ALA A 45 1.47 -6.71 -3.05
C ALA A 45 2.06 -6.34 -1.70
N VAL A 46 1.70 -7.11 -0.67
CA VAL A 46 2.39 -7.10 0.62
C VAL A 46 3.33 -8.29 0.64
N LEU A 47 4.59 -8.06 1.01
CA LEU A 47 5.55 -9.12 1.31
C LEU A 47 5.34 -9.57 2.76
N ARG A 48 4.97 -10.84 2.94
CA ARG A 48 4.83 -11.46 4.26
C ARG A 48 5.36 -12.88 4.17
N ASP A 49 6.17 -13.30 5.16
CA ASP A 49 6.72 -14.66 5.21
C ASP A 49 7.43 -15.06 3.91
N ASN A 50 8.08 -14.09 3.27
CA ASN A 50 8.76 -14.21 1.98
C ASN A 50 7.85 -14.53 0.77
N GLU A 51 6.54 -14.39 0.93
CA GLU A 51 5.55 -14.54 -0.13
C GLU A 51 4.90 -13.19 -0.48
N TYR A 52 4.60 -13.02 -1.76
CA TYR A 52 3.86 -11.85 -2.25
C TYR A 52 2.38 -12.14 -2.25
N LEU A 53 1.64 -11.41 -1.41
CA LEU A 53 0.18 -11.42 -1.42
C LEU A 53 -0.32 -10.17 -2.15
N PHE A 54 -0.90 -10.35 -3.33
CA PHE A 54 -1.52 -9.25 -4.07
C PHE A 54 -2.75 -8.70 -3.34
N LEU A 55 -2.80 -7.38 -3.25
CA LEU A 55 -3.89 -6.63 -2.67
C LEU A 55 -5.10 -6.65 -3.62
N ASN A 56 -6.27 -6.95 -3.08
CA ASN A 56 -7.52 -6.59 -3.72
C ASN A 56 -7.76 -5.10 -3.44
N LEU A 57 -7.66 -4.27 -4.48
CA LEU A 57 -7.70 -2.82 -4.38
C LEU A 57 -9.03 -2.29 -3.80
N GLU A 58 -10.11 -3.05 -3.89
CA GLU A 58 -11.41 -2.68 -3.32
C GLU A 58 -11.49 -2.91 -1.80
N LYS A 59 -10.56 -3.69 -1.23
CA LYS A 59 -10.56 -4.01 0.20
C LYS A 59 -9.73 -3.01 0.99
N LYS A 60 -10.14 -2.80 2.25
CA LYS A 60 -9.39 -1.99 3.21
C LYS A 60 -8.03 -2.61 3.51
N LEU A 61 -7.01 -1.77 3.66
CA LEU A 61 -5.65 -2.17 4.01
C LEU A 61 -5.58 -2.92 5.36
N SER A 62 -6.51 -2.65 6.26
CA SER A 62 -6.62 -3.36 7.55
C SER A 62 -6.76 -4.87 7.41
N LYS A 63 -7.26 -5.38 6.28
CA LYS A 63 -7.29 -6.83 5.99
C LYS A 63 -5.89 -7.43 5.80
N TYR A 64 -4.93 -6.64 5.35
CA TYR A 64 -3.59 -7.09 4.96
C TYR A 64 -2.55 -6.81 6.05
N PHE A 65 -2.67 -5.70 6.79
CA PHE A 65 -1.71 -5.30 7.82
C PHE A 65 -2.06 -5.77 9.25
N GLY A 66 -3.17 -6.50 9.42
CA GLY A 66 -3.52 -7.17 10.68
C GLY A 66 -3.88 -6.22 11.84
N LYS A 67 -3.86 -6.75 13.07
CA LYS A 67 -4.38 -6.05 14.27
C LYS A 67 -3.61 -4.76 14.61
N GLY A 68 -2.35 -4.64 14.24
CA GLY A 68 -1.52 -3.44 14.43
C GLY A 68 -1.92 -2.26 13.52
N TRP A 69 -2.67 -2.51 12.46
CA TRP A 69 -3.14 -1.47 11.53
C TRP A 69 -4.23 -0.56 12.11
N ASN A 70 -4.97 -1.03 13.11
CA ASN A 70 -6.05 -0.23 13.71
C ASN A 70 -5.63 0.42 15.04
N ARG A 71 -4.53 -0.03 15.64
CA ARG A 71 -3.95 0.62 16.83
C ARG A 71 -3.16 1.83 16.36
N GLY A 72 -3.65 3.04 16.65
CA GLY A 72 -2.93 4.29 16.39
C GLY A 72 -1.47 4.18 16.88
N SER A 73 -0.57 4.91 16.21
CA SER A 73 0.86 4.98 16.52
C SER A 73 1.06 4.85 18.02
N LEU A 74 1.72 3.77 18.47
CA LEU A 74 2.28 3.78 19.82
C LEU A 74 3.18 5.01 19.84
N LYS A 75 2.80 6.00 20.65
CA LYS A 75 3.68 7.09 20.99
C LYS A 75 4.88 6.44 21.68
N VAL A 76 6.02 6.43 21.00
CA VAL A 76 7.32 6.31 21.65
C VAL A 76 7.67 7.70 22.14
#